data_AF-A0A9D6UGD3-F1
#
_entry.id   AF-A0A9D6UGD3-F1
#
_cell.length_a   1.000
_cell.length_b   1.000
_cell.length_c   1.000
_cell.angle_alpha   90.00
_cell.angle_beta   90.00
_cell.angle_gamma   90.00
#
_symmetry.space_group_name_H-M   'P 1'
#
loop_
_entity.id
_entity.type
_entity.pdbx_description
1 polymer ?
#
loop_
_entity_poly.entity_id
_entity_poly.type
_entity_poly.pdbx_seq_one_letter_code
_entity_poly.pdbx_strand_id
1 'polypeptide(L)'
;MSERLLFLTGHLALPRLERMVASFGEAAQDWRIHDIGVKVAALMTQEIIQRRLPRPVQADRVILPGRCRADLAVLTKDFGVAFERGPEEIADLPAYLGRGGAAPDLSRYAMQIFAEIVDASKMSVADISVKARELAGGGADVIDLGCLPDTPFNHLEETIAALKAHGLKVSVDSANVAEL
;
A
#
# COMPACT_ATOMS: atom_id res chain seq x y z
N MET A 1 -26.98 19.13 -11.87
CA MET A 1 -26.16 18.37 -12.84
C MET A 1 -25.27 17.43 -12.04
N SER A 2 -25.08 16.20 -12.50
CA SER A 2 -24.11 15.27 -11.91
C SER A 2 -22.69 15.79 -12.15
N GLU A 3 -21.84 15.66 -11.15
CA GLU A 3 -20.44 16.05 -11.23
C GLU A 3 -19.67 15.11 -12.16
N ARG A 4 -18.91 15.67 -13.11
CA ARG A 4 -18.08 14.91 -14.06
C ARG A 4 -16.69 14.72 -13.49
N LEU A 5 -16.35 13.48 -13.14
CA LEU A 5 -15.05 13.13 -12.58
C LEU A 5 -14.20 12.37 -13.61
N LEU A 6 -12.91 12.69 -13.64
CA LEU A 6 -11.91 11.92 -14.38
C LEU A 6 -10.90 11.32 -13.42
N PHE A 7 -10.85 10.00 -13.32
CA PHE A 7 -9.84 9.30 -12.52
C PHE A 7 -8.63 8.95 -13.38
N LEU A 8 -7.42 9.32 -12.94
CA LEU A 8 -6.19 8.86 -13.58
C LEU A 8 -5.66 7.61 -12.88
N THR A 9 -5.19 6.64 -13.67
CA THR A 9 -4.62 5.40 -13.16
C THR A 9 -3.49 4.88 -14.05
N GLY A 10 -2.85 3.80 -13.61
CA GLY A 10 -1.98 2.96 -14.46
C GLY A 10 -2.60 1.60 -14.74
N HIS A 11 -1.97 0.86 -15.66
CA HIS A 11 -2.47 -0.40 -16.22
C HIS A 11 -2.91 -1.43 -15.16
N LEU A 12 -2.11 -1.65 -14.11
CA LEU A 12 -2.40 -2.70 -13.13
C LEU A 12 -3.61 -2.40 -12.24
N ALA A 13 -3.92 -1.11 -12.03
CA ALA A 13 -5.01 -0.69 -11.15
C ALA A 13 -6.33 -0.47 -11.90
N LEU A 14 -6.27 -0.30 -13.23
CA LEU A 14 -7.44 -0.02 -14.09
C LEU A 14 -8.61 -1.00 -13.86
N PRO A 15 -8.45 -2.34 -13.92
CA PRO A 15 -9.59 -3.27 -13.79
C PRO A 15 -10.26 -3.24 -12.41
N ARG A 16 -9.52 -2.85 -11.36
CA ARG A 16 -10.08 -2.69 -10.01
C ARG A 16 -10.83 -1.37 -9.89
N LEU A 17 -10.27 -0.30 -10.45
CA LEU A 17 -10.88 1.02 -10.44
C LEU A 17 -12.18 1.04 -11.26
N GLU A 18 -12.23 0.38 -12.42
CA GLU A 18 -13.44 0.24 -13.23
C GLU A 18 -14.58 -0.42 -12.44
N ARG A 19 -14.30 -1.54 -11.77
CA ARG A 19 -15.29 -2.22 -10.91
C ARG A 19 -15.75 -1.34 -9.77
N MET A 20 -14.83 -0.60 -9.13
CA MET A 20 -15.17 0.32 -8.05
C MET A 20 -16.05 1.46 -8.55
N VAL A 21 -15.68 2.13 -9.65
CA VAL A 21 -16.47 3.22 -10.25
C VAL A 21 -17.85 2.71 -10.68
N ALA A 22 -17.93 1.54 -11.30
CA ALA A 22 -19.19 0.92 -11.69
C ALA A 22 -20.12 0.63 -10.49
N SER A 23 -19.55 0.31 -9.31
CA SER A 23 -20.34 0.02 -8.10
C SER A 23 -21.15 1.21 -7.57
N PHE A 24 -20.85 2.43 -8.02
CA PHE A 24 -21.61 3.63 -7.65
C PHE A 24 -22.89 3.85 -8.47
N GLY A 25 -23.15 3.03 -9.50
CA GLY A 25 -24.38 3.07 -10.30
C GLY A 25 -24.59 4.40 -11.03
N GLU A 26 -25.83 4.92 -11.03
CA GLU A 26 -26.23 6.14 -11.76
C GLU A 26 -25.37 7.36 -11.43
N ALA A 27 -24.87 7.44 -10.20
CA ALA A 27 -24.02 8.55 -9.80
C ALA A 27 -22.69 8.63 -10.55
N ALA A 28 -22.19 7.51 -11.06
CA ALA A 28 -20.97 7.43 -11.84
C ALA A 28 -21.21 7.57 -13.35
N GLN A 29 -22.43 7.92 -13.79
CA GLN A 29 -22.77 8.01 -15.22
C GLN A 29 -21.82 8.93 -16.02
N ASP A 30 -21.35 10.00 -15.38
CA ASP A 30 -20.46 10.98 -15.98
C ASP A 30 -19.00 10.83 -15.51
N TRP A 31 -18.69 9.75 -14.83
CA TRP A 31 -17.34 9.47 -14.37
C TRP A 31 -16.58 8.70 -15.44
N ARG A 32 -15.32 9.07 -15.65
CA ARG A 32 -14.43 8.45 -16.64
C ARG A 32 -13.14 8.06 -15.98
N ILE A 33 -12.50 7.02 -16.52
CA ILE A 33 -11.19 6.55 -16.08
C ILE A 33 -10.24 6.68 -17.26
N HIS A 34 -9.05 7.20 -17.02
CA HIS A 34 -7.99 7.29 -18.01
C HIS A 34 -6.72 6.63 -17.51
N ASP A 35 -6.27 5.65 -18.26
CA ASP A 35 -4.97 5.02 -18.07
C ASP A 35 -3.88 5.88 -18.72
N ILE A 36 -2.96 6.40 -17.92
CA ILE A 36 -1.90 7.30 -18.38
C ILE A 36 -0.72 6.56 -19.05
N GLY A 37 -0.80 5.23 -19.17
CA GLY A 37 0.22 4.41 -19.83
C GLY A 37 1.43 4.11 -18.96
N VAL A 38 1.27 4.07 -17.63
CA VAL A 38 2.27 3.56 -16.69
C VAL A 38 1.81 2.23 -16.13
N LYS A 39 2.73 1.33 -15.80
CA LYS A 39 2.38 0.01 -15.26
C LYS A 39 1.72 0.11 -13.88
N VAL A 40 2.34 0.88 -12.97
CA VAL A 40 1.88 1.10 -11.59
C VAL A 40 1.47 2.55 -11.40
N ALA A 41 0.27 2.79 -10.90
CA ALA A 41 -0.31 4.14 -10.76
C ALA A 41 0.53 5.08 -9.87
N ALA A 42 1.17 4.56 -8.83
CA ALA A 42 2.06 5.32 -7.94
C ALA A 42 3.33 5.86 -8.63
N LEU A 43 3.71 5.32 -9.79
CA LEU A 43 4.87 5.77 -10.58
C LEU A 43 4.51 6.87 -11.58
N MET A 44 3.26 7.33 -11.60
CA MET A 44 2.83 8.47 -12.39
C MET A 44 3.51 9.76 -11.89
N THR A 45 4.15 10.51 -12.78
CA THR A 45 4.75 11.82 -12.49
C THR A 45 3.97 12.93 -13.18
N GLN A 46 4.22 14.19 -12.76
CA GLN A 46 3.63 15.37 -13.38
C GLN A 46 3.90 15.43 -14.88
N GLU A 47 5.15 15.19 -15.30
CA GLU A 47 5.58 15.26 -16.70
C GLU A 47 4.88 14.20 -17.54
N ILE A 48 4.66 13.01 -16.97
CA ILE A 48 3.90 11.93 -17.61
C ILE A 48 2.45 12.38 -17.83
N ILE A 49 1.81 12.98 -16.83
CA ILE A 49 0.44 13.49 -16.94
C ILE A 49 0.35 14.58 -18.00
N GLN A 50 1.21 15.61 -17.92
CA GLN A 50 1.23 16.73 -18.87
C GLN A 50 1.41 16.29 -20.31
N ARG A 51 2.26 15.27 -20.54
CA ARG A 51 2.54 14.75 -21.88
C ARG A 51 1.43 13.85 -22.43
N ARG A 52 0.78 13.06 -21.58
CA ARG A 52 -0.05 11.93 -22.02
C ARG A 52 -1.55 12.10 -21.80
N LEU A 53 -1.98 12.98 -20.89
CA LEU A 53 -3.39 13.25 -20.69
C LEU A 53 -3.95 14.03 -21.89
N PRO A 54 -4.92 13.50 -22.65
CA PRO A 54 -5.44 14.17 -23.83
C PRO A 54 -6.14 15.49 -23.49
N ARG A 55 -6.07 16.45 -24.42
CA ARG A 55 -6.77 17.73 -24.35
C ARG A 55 -7.86 17.79 -25.44
N PRO A 56 -9.02 18.41 -25.18
CA PRO A 56 -9.42 19.04 -23.92
C PRO A 56 -9.85 18.01 -22.86
N VAL A 57 -9.63 18.33 -21.58
CA VAL A 57 -10.16 17.53 -20.47
C VAL A 57 -11.64 17.88 -20.27
N GLN A 58 -12.50 16.89 -20.45
CA GLN A 58 -13.96 17.04 -20.31
C GLN A 58 -14.43 16.53 -18.94
N ALA A 59 -13.96 17.17 -17.88
CA ALA A 59 -14.33 16.86 -16.50
C ALA A 59 -14.35 18.14 -15.67
N ASP A 60 -15.10 18.11 -14.57
CA ASP A 60 -15.11 19.22 -13.60
C ASP A 60 -13.89 19.09 -12.66
N ARG A 61 -13.49 17.85 -12.33
CA ARG A 61 -12.31 17.52 -11.52
C ARG A 61 -11.57 16.29 -12.06
N VAL A 62 -10.25 16.30 -11.92
CA VAL A 62 -9.36 15.17 -12.20
C VAL A 62 -8.79 14.63 -10.89
N ILE A 63 -9.03 13.35 -10.61
CA ILE A 63 -8.61 12.68 -9.38
C ILE A 63 -7.40 11.81 -9.68
N LEU A 64 -6.27 12.13 -9.05
CA LEU A 64 -5.02 11.38 -9.12
C LEU A 64 -4.99 10.26 -8.07
N PRO A 65 -4.17 9.20 -8.28
CA PRO A 65 -3.87 8.23 -7.23
C PRO A 65 -3.23 8.93 -6.01
N GLY A 66 -3.58 8.54 -4.79
CA GLY A 66 -3.11 9.23 -3.58
C GLY A 66 -1.59 9.29 -3.44
N ARG A 67 -0.90 8.25 -3.92
CA ARG A 67 0.57 8.14 -3.92
C ARG A 67 1.27 8.90 -5.06
N CYS A 68 0.55 9.48 -6.02
CA CYS A 68 1.14 10.20 -7.15
C CYS A 68 1.70 11.57 -6.72
N ARG A 69 3.01 11.78 -6.71
CA ARG A 69 3.63 12.99 -6.13
C ARG A 69 3.63 14.24 -7.04
N ALA A 70 2.72 14.35 -8.01
CA ALA A 70 2.64 15.51 -8.90
C ALA A 70 2.19 16.80 -8.16
N ASP A 71 2.62 17.96 -8.67
CA ASP A 71 2.14 19.27 -8.19
C ASP A 71 0.76 19.57 -8.80
N LEU A 72 -0.26 19.59 -7.94
CA LEU A 72 -1.65 19.78 -8.34
C LEU A 72 -1.93 21.20 -8.84
N ALA A 73 -1.24 22.21 -8.30
CA ALA A 73 -1.44 23.60 -8.69
C ALA A 73 -0.91 23.84 -10.11
N VAL A 74 0.24 23.24 -10.43
CA VAL A 74 0.80 23.28 -11.79
C VAL A 74 -0.12 22.59 -12.78
N LEU A 75 -0.60 21.38 -12.47
CA LEU A 75 -1.53 20.64 -13.33
C LEU A 75 -2.85 21.40 -13.51
N THR A 76 -3.41 21.95 -12.44
CA THR A 76 -4.65 22.74 -12.49
C THR A 76 -4.50 23.95 -13.41
N LYS A 77 -3.38 24.68 -13.29
CA LYS A 77 -3.08 25.83 -14.14
C LYS A 77 -2.91 25.46 -15.62
N ASP A 78 -2.22 24.35 -15.90
CA ASP A 78 -1.90 23.92 -17.27
C ASP A 78 -3.12 23.35 -18.03
N PHE A 79 -3.95 22.57 -17.34
CA PHE A 79 -5.12 21.94 -17.95
C PHE A 79 -6.40 22.78 -17.82
N GLY A 80 -6.43 23.78 -16.94
CA GLY A 80 -7.61 24.64 -16.73
C GLY A 80 -8.78 23.93 -16.03
N VAL A 81 -8.52 22.80 -15.37
CA VAL A 81 -9.51 22.01 -14.59
C VAL A 81 -8.92 21.67 -13.23
N ALA A 82 -9.76 21.48 -12.22
CA ALA A 82 -9.28 21.18 -10.88
C ALA A 82 -8.61 19.79 -10.81
N PHE A 83 -7.39 19.72 -10.30
CA PHE A 83 -6.72 18.46 -9.97
C PHE A 83 -6.72 18.20 -8.47
N GLU A 84 -7.04 16.97 -8.09
CA GLU A 84 -7.09 16.55 -6.70
C GLU A 84 -6.35 15.25 -6.47
N ARG A 85 -5.92 15.09 -5.22
CA ARG A 85 -5.31 13.86 -4.73
C ARG A 85 -6.41 12.97 -4.17
N GLY A 86 -6.64 11.84 -4.83
CA GLY A 86 -7.51 10.78 -4.34
C GLY A 86 -6.89 9.98 -3.19
N PRO A 87 -7.57 8.91 -2.76
CA PRO A 87 -7.05 8.02 -1.72
C PRO A 87 -5.84 7.21 -2.22
N GLU A 88 -5.05 6.68 -1.28
CA GLU A 88 -3.98 5.74 -1.61
C GLU A 88 -4.53 4.41 -2.12
N GLU A 89 -5.59 3.92 -1.49
CA GLU A 89 -6.23 2.66 -1.84
C GLU A 89 -7.57 2.89 -2.54
N ILE A 90 -7.83 2.13 -3.61
CA ILE A 90 -9.12 2.19 -4.33
C ILE A 90 -10.29 1.83 -3.39
N ALA A 91 -10.05 1.01 -2.36
CA ALA A 91 -11.06 0.62 -1.38
C ALA A 91 -11.62 1.82 -0.59
N ASP A 92 -10.83 2.90 -0.44
CA ASP A 92 -11.23 4.09 0.32
C ASP A 92 -11.94 5.13 -0.55
N LEU A 93 -12.08 4.87 -1.85
CA LEU A 93 -12.72 5.78 -2.80
C LEU A 93 -14.17 6.15 -2.41
N PRO A 94 -15.01 5.22 -1.91
CA PRO A 94 -16.35 5.56 -1.41
C PRO A 94 -16.32 6.60 -0.29
N ALA A 95 -15.43 6.44 0.69
CA ALA A 95 -15.28 7.36 1.81
C ALA A 95 -14.74 8.72 1.35
N TYR A 96 -13.73 8.72 0.48
CA TYR A 96 -13.17 9.93 -0.13
C TYR A 96 -14.23 10.76 -0.88
N LEU A 97 -15.17 10.11 -1.58
CA LEU A 97 -16.26 10.76 -2.29
C LEU A 97 -17.47 11.10 -1.40
N GLY A 98 -17.36 10.93 -0.08
CA GLY A 98 -18.42 11.25 0.88
C GLY A 98 -19.62 10.28 0.83
N ARG A 99 -19.44 9.08 0.26
CA ARG A 99 -20.51 8.08 0.05
C ARG A 99 -20.50 6.98 1.11
N GLY A 100 -19.79 7.21 2.22
CA GLY A 100 -19.52 6.22 3.25
C GLY A 100 -18.48 5.20 2.80
N GLY A 101 -17.90 4.47 3.75
CA GLY A 101 -17.04 3.32 3.50
C GLY A 101 -17.48 2.18 4.40
N ALA A 102 -17.45 0.94 3.90
CA ALA A 102 -17.63 -0.22 4.77
C ALA A 102 -16.32 -0.46 5.50
N ALA A 103 -16.37 -0.65 6.82
CA ALA A 103 -15.24 -1.23 7.52
C ALA A 103 -14.97 -2.62 6.91
N PRO A 104 -13.73 -2.94 6.56
CA PRO A 104 -13.42 -4.28 6.08
C PRO A 104 -13.78 -5.29 7.17
N ASP A 105 -14.52 -6.34 6.81
CA ASP A 105 -14.78 -7.45 7.72
C ASP A 105 -13.49 -8.28 7.86
N LEU A 106 -12.81 -8.09 9.01
CA LEU A 106 -11.59 -8.81 9.36
C LEU A 106 -11.88 -10.04 10.25
N SER A 107 -13.14 -10.40 10.47
CA SER A 107 -13.51 -11.55 11.32
C SER A 107 -13.08 -12.89 10.74
N ARG A 108 -12.81 -12.94 9.42
CA ARG A 108 -12.39 -14.14 8.70
C ARG A 108 -11.13 -13.84 7.88
N TYR A 109 -10.00 -14.34 8.34
CA TYR A 109 -8.74 -14.37 7.59
C TYR A 109 -8.15 -15.78 7.60
N ALA A 110 -7.40 -16.12 6.56
CA ALA A 110 -6.67 -17.39 6.45
C ALA A 110 -5.18 -17.16 6.18
N MET A 111 -4.69 -15.97 6.51
CA MET A 111 -3.28 -15.59 6.36
C MET A 111 -2.55 -15.80 7.69
N GLN A 112 -1.29 -16.24 7.63
CA GLN A 112 -0.38 -16.12 8.75
C GLN A 112 0.29 -14.76 8.69
N ILE A 113 0.31 -14.05 9.81
CA ILE A 113 0.95 -12.74 9.94
C ILE A 113 2.39 -12.96 10.40
N PHE A 114 3.34 -12.66 9.53
CA PHE A 114 4.76 -12.60 9.87
C PHE A 114 5.10 -11.17 10.29
N ALA A 115 5.70 -11.01 11.45
CA ALA A 115 6.19 -9.73 11.93
C ALA A 115 7.71 -9.79 12.11
N GLU A 116 8.41 -8.91 11.40
CA GLU A 116 9.87 -8.90 11.38
C GLU A 116 10.44 -8.02 12.51
N ILE A 117 11.45 -8.56 13.19
CA ILE A 117 12.39 -7.78 13.98
C ILE A 117 13.57 -7.43 13.08
N VAL A 118 13.52 -6.23 12.50
CA VAL A 118 14.62 -5.68 11.68
C VAL A 118 15.89 -5.55 12.52
N ASP A 119 17.03 -5.84 11.91
CA ASP A 119 18.37 -5.74 12.51
C ASP A 119 18.54 -6.62 13.77
N ALA A 120 17.88 -7.79 13.82
CA ALA A 120 17.86 -8.65 15.00
C ALA A 120 19.27 -9.03 15.47
N SER A 121 20.22 -9.23 14.56
CA SER A 121 21.60 -9.59 14.91
C SER A 121 22.36 -8.53 15.72
N LYS A 122 21.90 -7.27 15.73
CA LYS A 122 22.47 -6.18 16.55
C LYS A 122 21.83 -6.05 17.93
N MET A 123 20.74 -6.77 18.19
CA MET A 123 20.01 -6.70 19.46
C MET A 123 20.57 -7.75 20.45
N SER A 124 20.22 -7.63 21.73
CA SER A 124 20.42 -8.73 22.67
C SER A 124 19.26 -9.73 22.59
N VAL A 125 19.48 -10.98 23.01
CA VAL A 125 18.40 -11.99 23.13
C VAL A 125 17.23 -11.47 23.97
N ALA A 126 17.52 -10.71 25.03
CA ALA A 126 16.52 -10.13 25.92
C ALA A 126 15.65 -9.09 25.19
N ASP A 127 16.28 -8.18 24.45
CA ASP A 127 15.56 -7.15 23.69
C ASP A 127 14.72 -7.76 22.57
N ILE A 128 15.25 -8.77 21.88
CA ILE A 128 14.51 -9.53 20.86
C ILE A 128 13.30 -10.20 21.50
N SER A 129 13.47 -10.81 22.67
CA SER A 129 12.39 -11.50 23.38
C SER A 129 11.27 -10.52 23.82
N VAL A 130 11.62 -9.30 24.24
CA VAL A 130 10.63 -8.26 24.56
C VAL A 130 9.84 -7.89 23.31
N LYS A 131 10.53 -7.55 22.22
CA LYS A 131 9.90 -7.11 20.98
C LYS A 131 9.07 -8.21 20.31
N ALA A 132 9.53 -9.45 20.36
CA ALA A 132 8.82 -10.62 19.85
C ALA A 132 7.47 -10.83 20.57
N ARG A 133 7.44 -10.64 21.90
CA ARG A 133 6.18 -10.71 22.67
C ARG A 133 5.24 -9.57 22.36
N GLU A 134 5.76 -8.36 22.14
CA GLU A 134 4.94 -7.21 21.72
C GLU A 134 4.30 -7.47 20.35
N LEU A 135 5.08 -7.95 19.38
CA LEU A 135 4.59 -8.30 18.04
C LEU A 135 3.56 -9.43 18.08
N ALA A 136 3.82 -10.48 18.87
CA ALA A 136 2.86 -11.56 19.08
C ALA A 136 1.56 -11.07 19.74
N GLY A 137 1.66 -10.20 20.75
CA GLY A 137 0.51 -9.53 21.37
C GLY A 137 -0.27 -8.63 20.41
N GLY A 138 0.40 -8.12 19.37
CA GLY A 138 -0.18 -7.37 18.25
C GLY A 138 -0.83 -8.23 17.17
N GLY A 139 -0.80 -9.57 17.30
CA GLY A 139 -1.43 -10.51 16.36
C GLY A 139 -0.47 -11.20 15.38
N ALA A 140 0.85 -11.12 15.59
CA ALA A 140 1.79 -11.89 14.78
C ALA A 140 1.69 -13.40 15.06
N ASP A 141 1.56 -14.21 14.00
CA ASP A 141 1.57 -15.67 14.07
C ASP A 141 2.99 -16.24 14.08
N VAL A 142 3.94 -15.53 13.44
CA VAL A 142 5.35 -15.90 13.31
C VAL A 142 6.21 -14.66 13.51
N ILE A 143 7.26 -14.79 14.31
CA ILE A 143 8.28 -13.75 14.48
C ILE A 143 9.41 -14.05 13.51
N ASP A 144 9.65 -13.13 12.60
CA ASP A 144 10.73 -13.22 11.62
C ASP A 144 11.95 -12.47 12.14
N LEU A 145 13.09 -13.15 12.20
CA LEU A 145 14.35 -12.58 12.62
C LEU A 145 15.08 -12.05 11.39
N GLY A 146 15.06 -10.72 11.21
CA GLY A 146 15.74 -10.06 10.10
C GLY A 146 17.26 -10.09 10.29
N CYS A 147 17.93 -10.95 9.52
CA CYS A 147 19.39 -10.98 9.47
C CYS A 147 19.93 -9.82 8.64
N LEU A 148 21.16 -9.42 8.96
CA LEU A 148 21.87 -8.40 8.20
C LEU A 148 22.85 -9.05 7.21
N PRO A 149 22.95 -8.55 5.96
CA PRO A 149 23.97 -9.00 5.02
C PRO A 149 25.37 -8.91 5.61
N ASP A 150 26.20 -9.93 5.35
CA ASP A 150 27.60 -10.02 5.77
C ASP A 150 27.85 -9.78 7.28
N THR A 151 26.82 -9.93 8.12
CA THR A 151 26.87 -9.67 9.56
C THR A 151 26.50 -10.94 10.33
N PRO A 152 27.45 -11.56 11.06
CA PRO A 152 27.17 -12.77 11.81
C PRO A 152 26.09 -12.58 12.87
N PHE A 153 25.14 -13.52 12.95
CA PHE A 153 24.17 -13.58 14.03
C PHE A 153 24.64 -14.55 15.12
N ASN A 154 25.65 -14.12 15.90
CA ASN A 154 26.36 -14.98 16.86
C ASN A 154 25.49 -15.68 17.92
N HIS A 155 24.32 -15.10 18.23
CA HIS A 155 23.40 -15.59 19.25
C HIS A 155 22.06 -16.05 18.62
N LEU A 156 22.06 -16.44 17.35
CA LEU A 156 20.86 -16.89 16.63
C LEU A 156 20.21 -18.11 17.31
N GLU A 157 21.00 -19.15 17.61
CA GLU A 157 20.48 -20.36 18.25
C GLU A 157 19.88 -20.06 19.63
N GLU A 158 20.57 -19.27 20.45
CA GLU A 158 20.08 -18.83 21.76
C GLU A 158 18.78 -18.02 21.62
N THR A 159 18.71 -17.14 20.62
CA THR A 159 17.51 -16.35 20.31
C THR A 159 16.35 -17.27 19.94
N ILE A 160 16.55 -18.21 19.02
CA ILE A 160 15.52 -19.17 18.59
C ILE A 160 15.03 -19.99 19.79
N ALA A 161 15.96 -20.47 20.63
CA ALA A 161 15.62 -21.23 21.82
C ALA A 161 14.79 -20.41 22.81
N ALA A 162 15.18 -19.15 23.08
CA ALA A 162 14.44 -18.25 23.95
C ALA A 162 13.02 -17.95 23.43
N LEU A 163 12.87 -17.66 22.14
CA LEU A 163 11.56 -17.39 21.54
C LEU A 163 10.65 -18.63 21.53
N LYS A 164 11.20 -19.80 21.20
CA LYS A 164 10.46 -21.08 21.24
C LYS A 164 10.06 -21.47 22.66
N ALA A 165 10.89 -21.18 23.68
CA ALA A 165 10.55 -21.40 25.08
C ALA A 165 9.33 -20.56 25.52
N HIS A 166 9.07 -19.44 24.85
CA HIS A 166 7.87 -18.62 25.03
C HIS A 166 6.69 -19.05 24.14
N GLY A 167 6.78 -20.17 23.43
CA GLY A 167 5.72 -20.70 22.56
C GLY A 167 5.57 -19.96 21.23
N LEU A 168 6.52 -19.10 20.86
CA LEU A 168 6.48 -18.34 19.62
C LEU A 168 6.98 -19.20 18.45
N LYS A 169 6.34 -19.06 17.28
CA LYS A 169 6.88 -19.56 16.02
C LYS A 169 7.91 -18.57 15.50
N VAL A 170 9.02 -19.09 14.98
CA VAL A 170 10.16 -18.30 14.54
C VAL A 170 10.46 -18.63 13.08
N SER A 171 10.73 -17.59 12.30
CA SER A 171 11.32 -17.64 10.97
C SER A 171 12.66 -16.92 11.00
N VAL A 172 13.58 -17.35 10.15
CA VAL A 172 14.89 -16.74 9.99
C VAL A 172 15.07 -16.46 8.51
N ASP A 173 15.20 -15.19 8.14
CA ASP A 173 15.54 -14.78 6.79
C ASP A 173 17.04 -14.50 6.71
N SER A 174 17.83 -15.52 6.37
CA SER A 174 19.29 -15.40 6.19
C SER A 174 19.70 -15.66 4.74
N ALA A 175 20.58 -14.81 4.23
CA ALA A 175 21.28 -15.02 2.96
C ALA A 175 22.51 -15.94 3.09
N ASN A 176 22.86 -16.37 4.31
CA ASN A 176 24.01 -17.23 4.60
C ASN A 176 23.57 -18.69 4.77
N VAL A 177 24.07 -19.60 3.93
CA VAL A 177 23.72 -21.04 3.98
C VAL A 177 24.08 -21.69 5.31
N ALA A 178 25.09 -21.18 6.03
CA ALA A 178 25.46 -21.72 7.34
C ALA A 178 24.44 -21.39 8.45
N GLU A 179 23.48 -20.49 8.19
CA GLU A 179 22.45 -20.03 9.12
C GLU A 179 21.04 -20.56 8.78
N LEU A 180 20.93 -21.40 7.73
CA LEU A 180 19.69 -22.07 7.28
C LEU A 180 19.58 -23.50 7.85
#